data_AF-A0A7C5X3T6-F1
#
_entry.id   AF-A0A7C5X3T6-F1
#
_cell.length_a   1.000
_cell.length_b   1.000
_cell.length_c   1.000
_cell.angle_alpha   90.00
_cell.angle_beta   90.00
_cell.angle_gamma   90.00
#
_symmetry.space_group_name_H-M   'P 1'
#
loop_
_entity.id
_entity.type
_entity.pdbx_description
1 polymer ?
#
loop_
_entity_poly.entity_id
_entity_poly.type
_entity_poly.pdbx_seq_one_letter_code
_entity_poly.pdbx_strand_id
1 'polypeptide(L)'
;MRIPVEKVWAAHPTAKEIVERLSAAGHLAVLVGGVVRDAILAELAGREFHPQDVDIATSAPPEEIHRLFSHRKVLTVGEAFGVVVVVDALGRQYEVATFRAEEGYSDGRRPDQVRWASLTEDLRRRDFTVNGLAATSTGEVLDLVGGLADLQAGLIRTIGDPDRRFSEDFLRMLRAVRFACQLGFRIEEETAEAIRRHAEKIRRISFERIRDELLKILATPRSAQGLRLLLELDLLPHILPEIYALKGVPQPEEYHPEGDVLTHTILALSVADGLWDDPILKLAILFHDVGKPQALLRSG
;
A
#
# COMPACT_ATOMS: atom_id res chain seq x y z
N MET A 1 3.56 20.46 -11.92
CA MET A 1 4.58 19.40 -12.03
C MET A 1 4.20 18.47 -13.19
N ARG A 2 5.17 17.86 -13.89
CA ARG A 2 4.90 16.85 -14.93
C ARG A 2 5.75 15.61 -14.70
N ILE A 3 5.19 14.43 -14.93
CA ILE A 3 5.95 13.16 -14.92
C ILE A 3 6.51 12.86 -16.32
N PRO A 4 7.61 12.08 -16.44
CA PRO A 4 8.16 11.65 -17.72
C PRO A 4 7.29 10.58 -18.38
N VAL A 5 6.08 10.97 -18.82
CA VAL A 5 5.05 10.04 -19.31
C VAL A 5 5.49 9.25 -20.55
N GLU A 6 6.38 9.80 -21.37
CA GLU A 6 6.95 9.08 -22.51
C GLU A 6 7.72 7.82 -22.10
N LYS A 7 8.35 7.81 -20.91
CA LYS A 7 8.96 6.58 -20.36
C LYS A 7 7.90 5.54 -20.00
N VAL A 8 6.76 5.98 -19.47
CA VAL A 8 5.61 5.09 -19.19
C VAL A 8 5.11 4.48 -20.49
N TRP A 9 4.91 5.29 -21.53
CA TRP A 9 4.41 4.84 -22.82
C TRP A 9 5.37 3.93 -23.57
N ALA A 10 6.67 4.19 -23.50
CA ALA A 10 7.68 3.34 -24.09
C ALA A 10 7.70 1.94 -23.44
N ALA A 11 7.58 1.87 -22.12
CA ALA A 11 7.53 0.60 -21.38
C ALA A 11 6.17 -0.12 -21.51
N HIS A 12 5.08 0.64 -21.53
CA HIS A 12 3.70 0.17 -21.53
C HIS A 12 2.89 0.77 -22.71
N PRO A 13 3.17 0.34 -23.96
CA PRO A 13 2.48 0.88 -25.13
C PRO A 13 0.97 0.59 -25.12
N THR A 14 0.53 -0.52 -24.52
CA THR A 14 -0.89 -0.83 -24.38
C THR A 14 -1.59 0.09 -23.37
N ALA A 15 -0.90 0.55 -22.32
CA ALA A 15 -1.48 1.56 -21.43
C ALA A 15 -1.74 2.88 -22.16
N LYS A 16 -0.80 3.31 -23.04
CA LYS A 16 -0.99 4.48 -23.91
C LYS A 16 -2.21 4.30 -24.80
N GLU A 17 -2.30 3.17 -25.49
CA GLU A 17 -3.44 2.85 -26.36
C GLU A 17 -4.76 2.88 -25.58
N ILE A 18 -4.80 2.34 -24.37
CA ILE A 18 -6.00 2.34 -23.53
C ILE A 18 -6.45 3.77 -23.25
N VAL A 19 -5.53 4.62 -22.76
CA VAL A 19 -5.82 6.02 -22.43
C VAL A 19 -6.26 6.80 -23.67
N GLU A 20 -5.60 6.61 -24.81
CA GLU A 20 -5.93 7.29 -26.07
C GLU A 20 -7.30 6.90 -26.61
N ARG A 21 -7.64 5.60 -26.61
CA ARG A 21 -8.95 5.13 -27.08
C ARG A 21 -10.10 5.61 -26.19
N LEU A 22 -9.92 5.57 -24.87
CA LEU A 22 -10.91 6.09 -23.93
C LEU A 22 -11.11 7.60 -24.13
N SER A 23 -10.02 8.35 -24.31
CA SER A 23 -10.07 9.78 -24.58
C SER A 23 -10.76 10.10 -25.91
N ALA A 24 -10.47 9.34 -26.96
CA ALA A 24 -11.12 9.48 -28.27
C ALA A 24 -12.63 9.18 -28.22
N ALA A 25 -13.06 8.32 -27.31
CA ALA A 25 -14.47 8.04 -27.04
C ALA A 25 -15.16 9.11 -26.15
N GLY A 26 -14.45 10.17 -25.76
CA GLY A 26 -14.99 11.27 -24.95
C GLY A 26 -14.90 11.06 -23.44
N HIS A 27 -14.18 10.02 -22.97
CA HIS A 27 -13.99 9.75 -21.55
C HIS A 27 -12.68 10.32 -21.04
N LEU A 28 -12.70 10.87 -19.83
CA LEU A 28 -11.45 11.17 -19.12
C LEU A 28 -10.76 9.86 -18.76
N ALA A 29 -9.46 9.75 -19.05
CA ALA A 29 -8.61 8.63 -18.65
C ALA A 29 -7.27 9.17 -18.15
N VAL A 30 -6.85 8.71 -16.96
CA VAL A 30 -5.66 9.20 -16.27
C VAL A 30 -4.87 8.03 -15.68
N LEU A 31 -3.55 8.19 -15.59
CA LEU A 31 -2.70 7.32 -14.80
C LEU A 31 -2.91 7.64 -13.32
N VAL A 32 -2.91 6.63 -12.46
CA VAL A 32 -3.13 6.82 -11.01
C VAL A 32 -2.20 5.95 -10.17
N GLY A 33 -2.07 6.29 -8.88
CA GLY A 33 -1.44 5.40 -7.90
C GLY A 33 0.08 5.31 -8.03
N GLY A 34 0.62 4.09 -7.97
CA GLY A 34 2.05 3.82 -7.81
C GLY A 34 2.91 4.42 -8.92
N VAL A 35 2.51 4.28 -10.18
CA VAL A 35 3.27 4.81 -11.33
C VAL A 35 3.49 6.32 -11.25
N VAL A 36 2.47 7.08 -10.81
CA VAL A 36 2.54 8.54 -10.69
C VAL A 36 3.46 8.92 -9.53
N ARG A 37 3.24 8.29 -8.37
CA ARG A 37 4.07 8.50 -7.16
C ARG A 37 5.54 8.19 -7.43
N ASP A 38 5.83 7.06 -8.03
CA ASP A 38 7.19 6.56 -8.22
C ASP A 38 7.95 7.39 -9.26
N ALA A 39 7.25 7.89 -10.29
CA ALA A 39 7.79 8.86 -11.24
C ALA A 39 8.17 10.19 -10.58
N ILE A 40 7.30 10.72 -9.71
CA ILE A 40 7.56 11.95 -8.95
C ILE A 40 8.77 11.76 -8.02
N LEU A 41 8.82 10.65 -7.28
CA LEU A 41 9.96 10.34 -6.40
C LEU A 41 11.25 10.15 -7.18
N ALA A 42 11.18 9.59 -8.38
CA ALA A 42 12.35 9.45 -9.24
C ALA A 42 12.90 10.81 -9.68
N GLU A 43 12.01 11.71 -10.11
CA GLU A 43 12.35 13.09 -10.46
C GLU A 43 12.96 13.85 -9.27
N LEU A 44 12.30 13.82 -8.10
CA LEU A 44 12.75 14.53 -6.90
C LEU A 44 14.13 14.03 -6.41
N ALA A 45 14.42 12.74 -6.56
CA ALA A 45 15.69 12.15 -6.16
C ALA A 45 16.76 12.17 -7.27
N GLY A 46 16.45 12.66 -8.48
CA GLY A 46 17.36 12.63 -9.62
C GLY A 46 17.77 11.21 -10.05
N ARG A 47 16.91 10.22 -9.80
CA ARG A 47 17.15 8.80 -10.13
C ARG A 47 16.42 8.39 -11.40
N GLU A 48 16.85 7.28 -11.99
CA GLU A 48 16.15 6.72 -13.12
C GLU A 48 14.77 6.19 -12.72
N PHE A 49 13.77 6.49 -13.56
CA PHE A 49 12.40 6.02 -13.39
C PHE A 49 12.15 4.82 -14.30
N HIS A 50 11.80 3.69 -13.69
CA HIS A 50 11.38 2.46 -14.37
C HIS A 50 9.93 2.14 -13.98
N PRO A 51 8.95 2.39 -14.85
CA PRO A 51 7.56 2.01 -14.58
C PRO A 51 7.44 0.48 -14.53
N GLN A 52 6.87 -0.05 -13.45
CA GLN A 52 6.65 -1.49 -13.28
C GLN A 52 5.21 -1.87 -13.61
N ASP A 53 4.26 -1.31 -12.86
CA ASP A 53 2.82 -1.50 -13.05
C ASP A 53 2.17 -0.16 -13.39
N VAL A 54 1.09 -0.22 -14.19
CA VAL A 54 0.37 0.97 -14.65
C VAL A 54 -1.12 0.78 -14.43
N ASP A 55 -1.65 1.51 -13.46
CA ASP A 55 -3.07 1.58 -13.17
C ASP A 55 -3.70 2.79 -13.87
N ILE A 56 -4.86 2.56 -14.48
CA ILE A 56 -5.61 3.58 -15.23
C ILE A 56 -6.95 3.80 -14.54
N ALA A 57 -7.32 5.05 -14.33
CA ALA A 57 -8.67 5.41 -13.88
C ALA A 57 -9.39 6.22 -14.96
N THR A 58 -10.69 5.97 -15.15
CA THR A 58 -11.47 6.57 -16.23
C THR A 58 -12.90 6.91 -15.84
N SER A 59 -13.51 7.89 -16.52
CA SER A 59 -14.95 8.13 -16.44
C SER A 59 -15.80 7.12 -17.22
N ALA A 60 -15.19 6.25 -18.04
CA ALA A 60 -15.92 5.25 -18.81
C ALA A 60 -16.47 4.15 -17.89
N PRO A 61 -17.76 3.79 -18.01
CA PRO A 61 -18.32 2.66 -17.27
C PRO A 61 -17.78 1.33 -17.82
N PRO A 62 -17.82 0.23 -17.04
CA PRO A 62 -17.25 -1.07 -17.44
C PRO A 62 -17.75 -1.57 -18.81
N GLU A 63 -19.03 -1.39 -19.11
CA GLU A 63 -19.65 -1.83 -20.36
C GLU A 63 -19.04 -1.11 -21.57
N GLU A 64 -18.66 0.16 -21.40
CA GLU A 64 -17.98 0.95 -22.42
C GLU A 64 -16.55 0.47 -22.63
N ILE A 65 -15.83 0.14 -21.55
CA ILE A 65 -14.49 -0.44 -21.61
C ILE A 65 -14.56 -1.77 -22.38
N HIS A 66 -15.52 -2.64 -22.08
CA HIS A 66 -15.75 -3.88 -22.82
C HIS A 66 -16.00 -3.65 -24.31
N ARG A 67 -16.82 -2.65 -24.65
CA ARG A 67 -17.11 -2.31 -26.04
C ARG A 67 -15.86 -1.86 -26.80
N LEU A 68 -15.10 -0.91 -26.22
CA LEU A 68 -13.91 -0.32 -26.84
C LEU A 68 -12.76 -1.32 -26.98
N PHE A 69 -12.66 -2.28 -26.06
CA PHE A 69 -11.59 -3.29 -26.04
C PHE A 69 -12.09 -4.71 -26.37
N SER A 70 -13.21 -4.85 -27.08
CA SER A 70 -13.80 -6.13 -27.51
C SER A 70 -12.88 -7.01 -28.37
N HIS A 71 -11.87 -6.41 -29.00
CA HIS A 71 -10.82 -7.09 -29.78
C HIS A 71 -9.68 -7.65 -28.90
N ARG A 72 -9.68 -7.37 -27.59
CA ARG A 72 -8.70 -7.86 -26.61
C ARG A 72 -9.36 -8.81 -25.63
N LYS A 73 -8.55 -9.59 -24.93
CA LYS A 73 -9.01 -10.33 -23.76
C LYS A 73 -9.23 -9.33 -22.62
N VAL A 74 -10.46 -9.29 -22.12
CA VAL A 74 -10.86 -8.45 -21.00
C VAL A 74 -11.35 -9.35 -19.88
N LEU A 75 -10.74 -9.24 -18.70
CA LEU A 75 -11.15 -9.99 -17.52
C LEU A 75 -12.06 -9.11 -16.65
N THR A 76 -13.18 -9.66 -16.22
CA THR A 76 -14.19 -9.01 -15.38
C THR A 76 -13.94 -9.22 -13.88
N VAL A 77 -12.66 -9.41 -13.51
CA VAL A 77 -12.29 -9.61 -12.11
C VAL A 77 -12.45 -8.28 -11.38
N GLY A 78 -13.50 -8.18 -10.56
CA GLY A 78 -13.82 -6.93 -9.84
C GLY A 78 -14.73 -5.98 -10.61
N GLU A 79 -15.43 -6.44 -11.65
CA GLU A 79 -16.37 -5.62 -12.43
C GLU A 79 -17.52 -5.07 -11.56
N ALA A 80 -17.99 -5.84 -10.58
CA ALA A 80 -18.95 -5.36 -9.56
C ALA A 80 -18.44 -4.16 -8.74
N PHE A 81 -17.13 -3.93 -8.78
CA PHE A 81 -16.44 -2.81 -8.15
C PHE A 81 -15.96 -1.78 -9.18
N GLY A 82 -16.35 -1.89 -10.45
CA GLY A 82 -15.95 -0.97 -11.52
C GLY A 82 -14.50 -1.12 -11.96
N VAL A 83 -13.88 -2.28 -11.75
CA VAL A 83 -12.53 -2.58 -12.22
C VAL A 83 -12.60 -3.62 -13.33
N VAL A 84 -11.91 -3.33 -14.43
CA VAL A 84 -11.79 -4.20 -15.59
C VAL A 84 -10.31 -4.39 -15.89
N VAL A 85 -9.87 -5.60 -16.22
CA VAL A 85 -8.48 -5.88 -16.57
C VAL A 85 -8.36 -6.11 -18.07
N VAL A 86 -7.64 -5.22 -18.75
CA VAL A 86 -7.34 -5.35 -20.19
C VAL A 86 -6.01 -6.09 -20.33
N VAL A 87 -6.00 -7.17 -21.12
CA VAL A 87 -4.79 -7.99 -21.32
C VAL A 87 -4.19 -7.70 -22.69
N ASP A 88 -2.88 -7.44 -22.73
CA ASP A 88 -2.15 -7.25 -23.99
C ASP A 88 -1.78 -8.56 -24.69
N ALA A 89 -1.19 -8.46 -25.88
CA ALA A 89 -0.80 -9.62 -26.68
C ALA A 89 0.35 -10.43 -26.05
N LEU A 90 1.09 -9.84 -25.11
CA LEU A 90 2.17 -10.48 -24.36
C LEU A 90 1.66 -11.06 -23.02
N GLY A 91 0.37 -10.94 -22.74
CA GLY A 91 -0.25 -11.41 -21.49
C GLY A 91 -0.11 -10.46 -20.32
N ARG A 92 0.42 -9.23 -20.51
CA ARG A 92 0.47 -8.23 -19.42
C ARG A 92 -0.93 -7.72 -19.14
N GLN A 93 -1.19 -7.43 -17.88
CA GLN A 93 -2.50 -7.02 -17.37
C GLN A 93 -2.48 -5.55 -17.00
N TYR A 94 -3.51 -4.81 -17.40
CA TYR A 94 -3.69 -3.40 -17.08
C TYR A 94 -5.02 -3.23 -16.36
N GLU A 95 -4.97 -2.75 -15.13
CA GLU A 95 -6.17 -2.42 -14.36
C GLU A 95 -6.74 -1.09 -14.85
N VAL A 96 -8.00 -1.13 -15.30
CA VAL A 96 -8.76 0.04 -15.73
C VAL A 96 -9.96 0.17 -14.80
N ALA A 97 -9.93 1.17 -13.92
CA ALA A 97 -10.95 1.41 -12.92
C ALA A 97 -11.84 2.60 -13.31
N THR A 98 -13.15 2.41 -13.30
CA THR A 98 -14.10 3.50 -13.44
C THR A 98 -14.10 4.37 -12.18
N PHE A 99 -14.13 5.70 -12.33
CA PHE A 99 -14.25 6.63 -11.22
C PHE A 99 -15.50 6.34 -10.41
N ARG A 100 -15.29 6.19 -9.11
CA ARG A 100 -16.38 5.80 -8.22
C ARG A 100 -16.30 6.48 -6.87
N ALA A 101 -17.47 6.70 -6.29
CA ALA A 101 -17.64 7.00 -4.89
C ALA A 101 -18.19 5.75 -4.20
N GLU A 102 -17.78 5.58 -2.95
CA GLU A 102 -18.12 4.43 -2.11
C GLU A 102 -18.91 4.93 -0.91
N GLU A 103 -20.01 4.24 -0.58
CA GLU A 103 -20.85 4.56 0.57
C GLU A 103 -21.16 3.31 1.37
N GLY A 104 -21.08 3.45 2.70
CA GLY A 104 -21.29 2.36 3.66
C GLY A 104 -20.16 1.32 3.65
N TYR A 105 -19.80 0.81 4.82
CA TYR A 105 -18.82 -0.28 4.96
C TYR A 105 -19.28 -1.21 6.09
N SER A 106 -20.47 -1.81 5.91
CA SER A 106 -21.08 -2.64 6.95
C SER A 106 -20.23 -3.84 7.36
N ASP A 107 -19.47 -4.41 6.41
CA ASP A 107 -18.54 -5.52 6.63
C ASP A 107 -17.10 -5.09 6.96
N GLY A 108 -16.83 -3.77 7.03
CA GLY A 108 -15.51 -3.20 7.31
C GLY A 108 -14.47 -3.42 6.21
N ARG A 109 -14.90 -3.68 4.97
CA ARG A 109 -14.00 -3.84 3.81
C ARG A 109 -14.63 -3.37 2.50
N ARG A 110 -15.79 -3.91 2.16
CA ARG A 110 -16.45 -3.71 0.88
C ARG A 110 -17.46 -2.58 1.05
N PRO A 111 -17.50 -1.65 0.09
CA PRO A 111 -18.52 -0.63 0.12
C PRO A 111 -19.91 -1.28 -0.04
N ASP A 112 -20.88 -0.81 0.74
CA ASP A 112 -22.27 -1.28 0.63
C ASP A 112 -22.87 -0.84 -0.71
N GLN A 113 -22.46 0.34 -1.20
CA GLN A 113 -22.86 0.89 -2.49
C GLN A 113 -21.68 1.53 -3.22
N VAL A 114 -21.65 1.33 -4.53
CA VAL A 114 -20.70 1.97 -5.46
C VAL A 114 -21.50 2.78 -6.47
N ARG A 115 -21.15 4.06 -6.64
CA ARG A 115 -21.74 4.92 -7.68
C ARG A 115 -20.65 5.53 -8.55
N TRP A 116 -20.95 5.75 -9.83
CA TRP A 116 -20.05 6.47 -10.72
C TRP A 116 -19.90 7.93 -10.27
N ALA A 117 -18.67 8.43 -10.32
CA ALA A 117 -18.31 9.69 -9.69
C ALA A 117 -17.27 10.48 -10.50
N SER A 118 -16.94 11.66 -10.01
CA SER A 118 -15.83 12.45 -10.55
C SER A 118 -14.46 11.87 -10.16
N LEU A 119 -13.41 12.24 -10.91
CA LEU A 119 -12.02 11.94 -10.54
C LEU A 119 -11.71 12.43 -9.11
N THR A 120 -12.21 13.61 -8.74
CA THR A 120 -12.02 14.19 -7.41
C THR A 120 -12.57 13.30 -6.30
N GLU A 121 -13.77 12.76 -6.48
CA GLU A 121 -14.39 11.84 -5.53
C GLU A 121 -13.63 10.51 -5.47
N ASP A 122 -13.19 9.99 -6.62
CA ASP A 122 -12.41 8.75 -6.69
C ASP A 122 -11.05 8.87 -5.97
N LEU A 123 -10.35 9.98 -6.15
CA LEU A 123 -9.09 10.22 -5.44
C LEU A 123 -9.33 10.42 -3.94
N ARG A 124 -10.44 11.05 -3.54
CA ARG A 124 -10.78 11.30 -2.14
C ARG A 124 -11.17 10.06 -1.34
N ARG A 125 -11.55 8.94 -1.98
CA ARG A 125 -11.82 7.66 -1.30
C ARG A 125 -10.57 6.78 -1.09
N ARG A 126 -9.42 7.16 -1.66
CA ARG A 126 -8.17 6.41 -1.49
C ARG A 126 -7.64 6.52 -0.07
N ASP A 127 -6.72 5.63 0.26
CA ASP A 127 -6.17 5.51 1.62
C ASP A 127 -5.26 6.70 1.99
N PHE A 128 -4.22 6.96 1.19
CA PHE A 128 -3.17 7.93 1.52
C PHE A 128 -2.96 8.96 0.42
N THR A 129 -2.63 10.19 0.82
CA THR A 129 -2.41 11.35 -0.07
C THR A 129 -1.38 11.04 -1.16
N VAL A 130 -0.27 10.39 -0.80
CA VAL A 130 0.82 9.98 -1.71
C VAL A 130 0.39 8.98 -2.79
N ASN A 131 -0.75 8.28 -2.62
CA ASN A 131 -1.34 7.37 -3.60
C ASN A 131 -2.61 7.95 -4.26
N GLY A 132 -3.02 9.14 -3.84
CA GLY A 132 -4.16 9.90 -4.36
C GLY A 132 -3.80 10.88 -5.47
N LEU A 133 -2.69 10.61 -6.18
CA LEU A 133 -2.21 11.41 -7.31
C LEU A 133 -2.66 10.79 -8.63
N ALA A 134 -2.96 11.65 -9.61
CA ALA A 134 -3.24 11.26 -10.97
C ALA A 134 -2.34 12.01 -11.95
N ALA A 135 -2.15 11.46 -13.15
CA ALA A 135 -1.47 12.14 -14.25
C ALA A 135 -2.24 11.98 -15.55
N THR A 136 -2.34 13.07 -16.32
CA THR A 136 -2.97 13.06 -17.65
C THR A 136 -2.10 12.33 -18.67
N SER A 137 -2.64 12.09 -19.88
CA SER A 137 -1.89 11.50 -20.99
C SER A 137 -0.65 12.30 -21.40
N THR A 138 -0.63 13.59 -21.09
CA THR A 138 0.50 14.51 -21.34
C THR A 138 1.50 14.59 -20.17
N GLY A 139 1.26 13.84 -19.10
CA GLY A 139 2.10 13.79 -17.91
C GLY A 139 1.82 14.90 -16.89
N GLU A 140 0.82 15.75 -17.09
CA GLU A 140 0.41 16.74 -16.10
C GLU A 140 -0.14 16.06 -14.84
N VAL A 141 0.48 16.36 -13.68
CA VAL A 141 0.06 15.82 -12.39
C VAL A 141 -1.13 16.59 -11.86
N LEU A 142 -2.20 15.85 -11.54
CA LEU A 142 -3.39 16.33 -10.87
C LEU A 142 -3.31 15.93 -9.39
N ASP A 143 -3.14 16.92 -8.53
CA ASP A 143 -3.14 16.74 -7.07
C ASP A 143 -4.36 17.43 -6.46
N LEU A 144 -5.33 16.62 -6.03
CA LEU A 144 -6.59 17.08 -5.44
C LEU A 144 -6.67 16.78 -3.93
N VAL A 145 -5.59 16.24 -3.35
CA VAL A 145 -5.56 15.71 -1.98
C VAL A 145 -4.32 16.12 -1.18
N GLY A 146 -3.39 16.87 -1.78
CA GLY A 146 -2.14 17.31 -1.14
C GLY A 146 -1.01 16.28 -1.19
N GLY A 147 -1.07 15.31 -2.10
CA GLY A 147 -0.09 14.23 -2.20
C GLY A 147 1.31 14.68 -2.60
N LEU A 148 1.44 15.77 -3.36
CA LEU A 148 2.76 16.30 -3.77
C LEU A 148 3.54 16.85 -2.57
N ALA A 149 2.87 17.59 -1.70
CA ALA A 149 3.49 18.15 -0.50
C ALA A 149 3.94 17.03 0.46
N ASP A 150 3.10 16.00 0.65
CA ASP A 150 3.44 14.85 1.50
C ASP A 150 4.56 13.99 0.88
N LEU A 151 4.63 13.85 -0.45
CA LEU A 151 5.77 13.20 -1.11
C LEU A 151 7.08 13.94 -0.88
N GLN A 152 7.07 15.27 -0.97
CA GLN A 152 8.25 16.10 -0.72
C GLN A 152 8.67 16.05 0.75
N ALA A 153 7.70 16.01 1.67
CA ALA A 153 7.95 15.95 3.11
C ALA A 153 8.30 14.54 3.64
N GLY A 154 8.13 13.49 2.82
CA GLY A 154 8.35 12.11 3.22
C GLY A 154 7.31 11.62 4.23
N LEU A 155 6.03 11.93 4.00
CA LEU A 155 4.92 11.64 4.93
C LEU A 155 3.89 10.67 4.35
N ILE A 156 3.44 9.74 5.19
CA ILE A 156 2.25 8.92 4.97
C ILE A 156 1.10 9.55 5.76
N ARG A 157 0.15 10.15 5.05
CA ARG A 157 -1.03 10.81 5.60
C ARG A 157 -2.29 10.25 4.97
N THR A 158 -3.35 10.02 5.75
CA THR A 158 -4.65 9.62 5.18
C THR A 158 -5.30 10.73 4.38
N ILE A 159 -6.14 10.36 3.42
CA ILE A 159 -6.97 11.34 2.71
C ILE A 159 -8.23 11.64 3.53
N GLY A 160 -8.33 12.89 4.00
CA GLY A 160 -9.40 13.33 4.89
C GLY A 160 -9.15 12.89 6.34
N ASP A 161 -10.23 12.72 7.09
CA ASP A 161 -10.21 12.37 8.52
C ASP A 161 -9.66 10.94 8.76
N PRO A 162 -8.57 10.77 9.54
CA PRO A 162 -7.96 9.46 9.76
C PRO A 162 -8.88 8.43 10.46
N ASP A 163 -9.63 8.83 11.48
CA ASP A 163 -10.52 7.93 12.23
C ASP A 163 -11.63 7.37 11.33
N ARG A 164 -12.25 8.22 10.51
CA ARG A 164 -13.20 7.79 9.47
C ARG A 164 -12.53 6.87 8.47
N ARG A 165 -11.34 7.24 7.97
CA ARG A 165 -10.66 6.48 6.92
C ARG A 165 -10.26 5.07 7.36
N PHE A 166 -9.86 4.90 8.62
CA PHE A 166 -9.57 3.57 9.18
C PHE A 166 -10.82 2.80 9.56
N SER A 167 -11.91 3.48 9.95
CA SER A 167 -13.19 2.82 10.24
C SER A 167 -13.86 2.19 9.01
N GLU A 168 -13.55 2.68 7.80
CA GLU A 168 -13.97 2.07 6.53
C GLU A 168 -13.27 0.73 6.26
N ASP A 169 -11.96 0.64 6.52
CA ASP A 169 -11.19 -0.61 6.42
C ASP A 169 -9.97 -0.56 7.36
N PHE A 170 -10.03 -1.29 8.47
CA PHE A 170 -8.95 -1.31 9.47
C PHE A 170 -7.63 -1.87 8.92
N LEU A 171 -7.63 -2.60 7.80
CA LEU A 171 -6.40 -3.04 7.15
C LEU A 171 -5.52 -1.85 6.70
N ARG A 172 -6.12 -0.67 6.49
CA ARG A 172 -5.37 0.53 6.11
C ARG A 172 -4.33 0.94 7.16
N MET A 173 -4.51 0.58 8.43
CA MET A 173 -3.49 0.80 9.47
C MET A 173 -2.19 0.03 9.15
N LEU A 174 -2.28 -1.24 8.73
CA LEU A 174 -1.12 -2.02 8.29
C LEU A 174 -0.55 -1.52 6.96
N ARG A 175 -1.41 -1.05 6.05
CA ARG A 175 -0.96 -0.42 4.80
C ARG A 175 -0.15 0.86 5.06
N ALA A 176 -0.49 1.64 6.07
CA ALA A 176 0.28 2.83 6.47
C ALA A 176 1.71 2.43 6.85
N VAL A 177 1.86 1.40 7.69
CA VAL A 177 3.16 0.84 8.06
C VAL A 177 3.92 0.31 6.83
N ARG A 178 3.24 -0.46 5.97
CA ARG A 178 3.85 -0.96 4.72
C ARG A 178 4.38 0.17 3.86
N PHE A 179 3.59 1.21 3.61
CA PHE A 179 4.03 2.32 2.77
C PHE A 179 5.14 3.14 3.42
N ALA A 180 5.12 3.33 4.74
CA ALA A 180 6.22 3.92 5.48
C ALA A 180 7.53 3.13 5.27
N CYS A 181 7.49 1.80 5.36
CA CYS A 181 8.64 0.94 5.09
C CYS A 181 9.07 0.96 3.62
N GLN A 182 8.13 0.84 2.68
CA GLN A 182 8.42 0.78 1.25
C GLN A 182 9.08 2.08 0.78
N LEU A 183 8.51 3.22 1.14
CA LEU A 183 8.97 4.54 0.70
C LEU A 183 10.09 5.11 1.58
N GLY A 184 10.24 4.61 2.81
CA GLY A 184 11.16 5.20 3.80
C GLY A 184 10.63 6.48 4.40
N PHE A 185 9.31 6.58 4.53
CA PHE A 185 8.59 7.77 4.97
C PHE A 185 8.18 7.62 6.43
N ARG A 186 7.88 8.76 7.06
CA ARG A 186 7.26 8.78 8.40
C ARG A 186 5.74 8.83 8.27
N ILE A 187 5.04 8.29 9.25
CA ILE A 187 3.57 8.45 9.34
C ILE A 187 3.31 9.81 9.99
N GLU A 188 2.36 10.56 9.44
CA GLU A 188 1.94 11.86 9.98
C GLU A 188 1.28 11.65 11.37
N GLU A 189 1.47 12.60 12.30
CA GLU A 189 1.14 12.36 13.72
C GLU A 189 -0.35 12.11 13.96
N GLU A 190 -1.25 12.88 13.35
CA GLU A 190 -2.70 12.68 13.48
C GLU A 190 -3.11 11.30 12.95
N THR A 191 -2.51 10.89 11.84
CA THR A 191 -2.65 9.55 11.25
C THR A 191 -2.13 8.46 12.21
N ALA A 192 -0.97 8.66 12.83
CA ALA A 192 -0.38 7.72 13.78
C ALA A 192 -1.21 7.59 15.06
N GLU A 193 -1.71 8.70 15.61
CA GLU A 193 -2.60 8.70 16.76
C GLU A 193 -3.92 7.97 16.47
N ALA A 194 -4.50 8.18 15.28
CA ALA A 194 -5.70 7.46 14.87
C ALA A 194 -5.47 5.95 14.72
N ILE A 195 -4.29 5.54 14.25
CA ILE A 195 -3.90 4.12 14.27
C ILE A 195 -3.90 3.59 15.71
N ARG A 196 -3.23 4.28 16.65
CA ARG A 196 -3.20 3.85 18.07
C ARG A 196 -4.61 3.73 18.66
N ARG A 197 -5.49 4.72 18.40
CA ARG A 197 -6.90 4.70 18.84
C ARG A 197 -7.71 3.52 18.29
N HIS A 198 -7.34 2.99 17.13
CA HIS A 198 -8.06 1.92 16.45
C HIS A 198 -7.31 0.58 16.44
N ALA A 199 -6.12 0.49 17.06
CA ALA A 199 -5.23 -0.65 16.94
C ALA A 199 -5.90 -2.00 17.24
N GLU A 200 -6.71 -2.08 18.31
CA GLU A 200 -7.44 -3.30 18.66
C GLU A 200 -8.42 -3.77 17.57
N LYS A 201 -9.03 -2.83 16.84
CA LYS A 201 -10.01 -3.13 15.79
C LYS A 201 -9.38 -3.85 14.60
N ILE A 202 -8.05 -3.92 14.49
CA ILE A 202 -7.38 -4.75 13.48
C ILE A 202 -7.79 -6.22 13.58
N ARG A 203 -8.20 -6.71 14.77
CA ARG A 203 -8.71 -8.07 14.99
C ARG A 203 -10.01 -8.38 14.23
N ARG A 204 -10.70 -7.35 13.72
CA ARG A 204 -11.88 -7.52 12.86
C ARG A 204 -11.50 -7.91 11.43
N ILE A 205 -10.25 -7.72 11.05
CA ILE A 205 -9.74 -8.08 9.73
C ILE A 205 -9.35 -9.56 9.74
N SER A 206 -9.64 -10.26 8.65
CA SER A 206 -9.26 -11.67 8.51
C SER A 206 -7.74 -11.85 8.57
N PHE A 207 -7.30 -12.94 9.19
CA PHE A 207 -5.87 -13.20 9.39
C PHE A 207 -5.12 -13.39 8.07
N GLU A 208 -5.77 -13.83 6.99
CA GLU A 208 -5.15 -13.94 5.66
C GLU A 208 -4.77 -12.56 5.13
N ARG A 209 -5.64 -11.55 5.30
CA ARG A 209 -5.35 -10.17 4.87
C ARG A 209 -4.25 -9.54 5.72
N ILE A 210 -4.25 -9.81 7.03
CA ILE A 210 -3.18 -9.37 7.95
C ILE A 210 -1.86 -10.01 7.52
N ARG A 211 -1.84 -11.33 7.28
CA ARG A 211 -0.66 -12.07 6.80
C ARG A 211 -0.16 -11.47 5.49
N ASP A 212 -1.02 -11.23 4.51
CA ASP A 212 -0.61 -10.73 3.21
C ASP A 212 0.02 -9.33 3.30
N GLU A 213 -0.50 -8.45 4.16
CA GLU A 213 0.13 -7.15 4.42
C GLU A 213 1.43 -7.27 5.24
N LEU A 214 1.49 -8.18 6.23
CA LEU A 214 2.72 -8.45 6.98
C LEU A 214 3.83 -8.96 6.07
N LEU A 215 3.54 -9.90 5.17
CA LEU A 215 4.52 -10.41 4.21
C LEU A 215 5.03 -9.31 3.29
N LYS A 216 4.17 -8.36 2.89
CA LYS A 216 4.62 -7.19 2.11
C LYS A 216 5.50 -6.25 2.93
N ILE A 217 5.24 -6.07 4.23
CA ILE A 217 6.15 -5.31 5.12
C ILE A 217 7.50 -6.01 5.21
N LEU A 218 7.51 -7.33 5.39
CA LEU A 218 8.73 -8.14 5.47
C LEU A 218 9.52 -8.10 4.14
N ALA A 219 8.86 -8.10 3.00
CA ALA A 219 9.51 -7.99 1.69
C ALA A 219 10.18 -6.63 1.43
N THR A 220 9.95 -5.61 2.26
CA THR A 220 10.64 -4.33 2.12
C THR A 220 12.09 -4.40 2.64
N PRO A 221 12.99 -3.51 2.19
CA PRO A 221 14.34 -3.38 2.75
C PRO A 221 14.36 -2.70 4.13
N ARG A 222 13.19 -2.54 4.77
CA ARG A 222 12.98 -1.83 6.04
C ARG A 222 12.00 -2.59 6.93
N SER A 223 12.04 -3.91 6.88
CA SER A 223 11.13 -4.76 7.64
C SER A 223 11.34 -4.63 9.16
N ALA A 224 12.58 -4.42 9.61
CA ALA A 224 12.88 -4.13 11.01
C ALA A 224 12.23 -2.82 11.49
N GLN A 225 12.23 -1.79 10.64
CA GLN A 225 11.50 -0.55 10.92
C GLN A 225 9.98 -0.80 10.95
N GLY A 226 9.48 -1.69 10.09
CA GLY A 226 8.08 -2.11 10.11
C GLY A 226 7.69 -2.72 11.45
N LEU A 227 8.52 -3.60 12.01
CA LEU A 227 8.25 -4.18 13.33
C LEU A 227 8.28 -3.14 14.45
N ARG A 228 9.21 -2.17 14.40
CA ARG A 228 9.24 -1.04 15.34
C ARG A 228 7.96 -0.19 15.24
N LEU A 229 7.52 0.16 14.04
CA LEU A 229 6.28 0.89 13.83
C LEU A 229 5.06 0.12 14.34
N LEU A 230 4.99 -1.19 14.10
CA LEU A 230 3.90 -2.01 14.64
C LEU A 230 3.86 -1.98 16.17
N LEU A 231 5.02 -1.96 16.83
CA LEU A 231 5.12 -1.82 18.28
C LEU A 231 4.72 -0.41 18.75
N GLU A 232 5.24 0.65 18.12
CA GLU A 232 5.00 2.05 18.47
C GLU A 232 3.53 2.49 18.24
N LEU A 233 2.85 1.82 17.32
CA LEU A 233 1.45 2.09 16.97
C LEU A 233 0.46 1.15 17.68
N ASP A 234 0.92 0.38 18.67
CA ASP A 234 0.13 -0.60 19.44
C ASP A 234 -0.54 -1.70 18.59
N LEU A 235 -0.10 -1.90 17.33
CA LEU A 235 -0.65 -2.92 16.44
C LEU A 235 -0.07 -4.31 16.75
N LEU A 236 1.22 -4.39 17.09
CA LEU A 236 1.94 -5.64 17.32
C LEU A 236 1.24 -6.61 18.29
N PRO A 237 0.77 -6.20 19.49
CA PRO A 237 0.10 -7.11 20.43
C PRO A 237 -1.21 -7.70 19.90
N HIS A 238 -1.80 -7.12 18.85
CA HIS A 238 -3.06 -7.59 18.26
C HIS A 238 -2.85 -8.54 17.08
N ILE A 239 -1.69 -8.48 16.41
CA ILE A 239 -1.40 -9.27 15.20
C ILE A 239 -0.39 -10.40 15.42
N LEU A 240 0.57 -10.20 16.32
CA LEU A 240 1.67 -11.14 16.63
C LEU A 240 1.94 -11.12 18.14
N PRO A 241 0.97 -11.56 18.97
CA PRO A 241 1.10 -11.51 20.42
C PRO A 241 2.32 -12.30 20.93
N GLU A 242 2.73 -13.36 20.24
CA GLU A 242 3.90 -14.17 20.57
C GLU A 242 5.21 -13.39 20.39
N ILE A 243 5.28 -12.52 19.37
CA ILE A 243 6.43 -11.64 19.15
C ILE A 243 6.41 -10.49 20.17
N TYR A 244 5.23 -9.95 20.47
CA TYR A 244 5.09 -8.93 21.52
C TYR A 244 5.55 -9.45 22.89
N ALA A 245 5.30 -10.73 23.21
CA ALA A 245 5.71 -11.38 24.45
C ALA A 245 7.25 -11.49 24.62
N LEU A 246 8.04 -11.24 23.57
CA LEU A 246 9.51 -11.17 23.66
C LEU A 246 10.00 -9.89 24.35
N LYS A 247 9.14 -8.86 24.44
CA LYS A 247 9.46 -7.59 25.09
C LYS A 247 9.74 -7.80 26.56
N GLY A 248 10.89 -7.29 27.02
CA GLY A 248 11.33 -7.37 28.41
C GLY A 248 11.83 -8.75 28.85
N VAL A 249 11.91 -9.75 27.95
CA VAL A 249 12.50 -11.05 28.28
C VAL A 249 14.02 -10.88 28.37
N PRO A 250 14.63 -11.09 29.56
CA PRO A 250 16.04 -10.85 29.78
C PRO A 250 16.91 -11.89 29.06
N GLN A 251 18.14 -11.48 28.72
CA GLN A 251 19.16 -12.33 28.13
C GLN A 251 20.52 -12.11 28.83
N PRO A 252 21.44 -13.08 28.82
CA PRO A 252 22.78 -12.89 29.38
C PRO A 252 23.52 -11.77 28.64
N GLU A 253 23.91 -10.72 29.36
CA GLU A 253 24.56 -9.52 28.81
C GLU A 253 25.88 -9.82 28.08
N GLU A 254 26.59 -10.87 28.49
CA GLU A 254 27.83 -11.34 27.83
C GLU A 254 27.61 -11.70 26.35
N TYR A 255 26.47 -12.29 26.03
CA TYR A 255 26.14 -12.75 24.67
C TYR A 255 25.14 -11.84 23.96
N HIS A 256 24.38 -11.05 24.72
CA HIS A 256 23.30 -10.19 24.23
C HIS A 256 23.39 -8.77 24.83
N PRO A 257 24.46 -8.01 24.54
CA PRO A 257 24.61 -6.64 25.03
C PRO A 257 23.53 -5.68 24.50
N GLU A 258 22.82 -6.05 23.44
CA GLU A 258 21.74 -5.28 22.82
C GLU A 258 20.47 -5.18 23.68
N GLY A 259 20.29 -6.07 24.67
CA GLY A 259 19.15 -6.06 25.59
C GLY A 259 18.21 -7.25 25.44
N ASP A 260 16.90 -6.96 25.47
CA ASP A 260 15.86 -8.00 25.53
C ASP A 260 15.70 -8.80 24.22
N VAL A 261 14.98 -9.91 24.29
CA VAL A 261 14.77 -10.81 23.14
C VAL A 261 14.08 -10.10 21.97
N LEU A 262 13.16 -9.17 22.22
CA LEU A 262 12.50 -8.40 21.15
C LEU A 262 13.51 -7.49 20.43
N THR A 263 14.36 -6.79 21.18
CA THR A 263 15.40 -5.93 20.62
C THR A 263 16.39 -6.73 19.78
N HIS A 264 16.82 -7.90 20.29
CA HIS A 264 17.63 -8.85 19.53
C HIS A 264 16.95 -9.27 18.21
N THR A 265 15.68 -9.65 18.27
CA THR A 265 14.91 -10.07 17.09
C THR A 265 14.79 -8.96 16.05
N ILE A 266 14.53 -7.72 16.48
CA ILE A 266 14.48 -6.56 15.58
C ILE A 266 15.85 -6.32 14.92
N LEU A 267 16.95 -6.46 15.66
CA LEU A 267 18.30 -6.29 15.11
C LEU A 267 18.66 -7.40 14.11
N ALA A 268 18.33 -8.66 14.40
CA ALA A 268 18.49 -9.76 13.47
C ALA A 268 17.73 -9.53 12.16
N LEU A 269 16.48 -9.04 12.26
CA LEU A 269 15.68 -8.66 11.09
C LEU A 269 16.30 -7.48 10.33
N SER A 270 16.94 -6.53 11.02
CA SER A 270 17.65 -5.41 10.40
C SER A 270 18.89 -5.85 9.63
N VAL A 271 19.57 -6.91 10.07
CA VAL A 271 20.66 -7.54 9.30
C VAL A 271 20.09 -8.24 8.07
N ALA A 272 18.96 -8.93 8.21
CA ALA A 272 18.29 -9.61 7.10
C ALA A 272 17.84 -8.64 5.99
N ASP A 273 17.41 -7.44 6.35
CA ASP A 273 17.04 -6.37 5.41
C ASP A 273 18.16 -6.00 4.41
N GLY A 274 19.43 -6.16 4.80
CA GLY A 274 20.57 -5.89 3.92
C GLY A 274 21.05 -7.10 3.11
N LEU A 275 20.46 -8.28 3.34
CA LEU A 275 20.97 -9.54 2.80
C LEU A 275 19.94 -10.28 1.92
N TRP A 276 18.64 -10.16 2.20
CA TRP A 276 17.59 -10.93 1.53
C TRP A 276 16.33 -10.08 1.34
N ASP A 277 15.65 -10.27 0.21
CA ASP A 277 14.33 -9.69 -0.06
C ASP A 277 13.19 -10.69 0.19
N ASP A 278 13.50 -11.96 0.44
CA ASP A 278 12.50 -13.02 0.64
C ASP A 278 11.74 -12.85 1.97
N PRO A 279 10.43 -12.56 1.94
CA PRO A 279 9.64 -12.38 3.15
C PRO A 279 9.51 -13.67 3.97
N ILE A 280 9.64 -14.86 3.37
CA ILE A 280 9.52 -16.14 4.10
C ILE A 280 10.74 -16.37 4.98
N LEU A 281 11.94 -16.05 4.49
CA LEU A 281 13.14 -16.12 5.32
C LEU A 281 13.08 -15.09 6.46
N LYS A 282 12.68 -13.85 6.16
CA LYS A 282 12.52 -12.81 7.19
C LYS A 282 11.47 -13.20 8.23
N LEU A 283 10.42 -13.92 7.83
CA LEU A 283 9.46 -14.51 8.75
C LEU A 283 10.13 -15.56 9.65
N ALA A 284 10.96 -16.45 9.12
CA ALA A 284 11.69 -17.42 9.93
C ALA A 284 12.60 -16.73 10.96
N ILE A 285 13.29 -15.64 10.55
CA ILE A 285 14.10 -14.82 11.46
C ILE A 285 13.22 -14.14 12.51
N LEU A 286 12.05 -13.64 12.16
CA LEU A 286 11.13 -13.02 13.12
C LEU A 286 10.72 -14.00 14.24
N PHE A 287 10.53 -15.28 13.91
CA PHE A 287 10.04 -16.30 14.84
C PHE A 287 11.14 -17.14 15.53
N HIS A 288 12.42 -16.94 15.21
CA HIS A 288 13.49 -17.85 15.66
C HIS A 288 13.59 -18.00 17.18
N ASP A 289 13.24 -16.95 17.92
CA ASP A 289 13.34 -16.88 19.39
C ASP A 289 11.98 -16.90 20.12
N VAL A 290 10.88 -17.16 19.40
CA VAL A 290 9.51 -17.07 19.94
C VAL A 290 9.26 -17.99 21.15
N GLY A 291 10.07 -19.03 21.33
CA GLY A 291 9.99 -19.96 22.46
C GLY A 291 10.61 -19.46 23.76
N LYS A 292 11.46 -18.42 23.73
CA LYS A 292 12.21 -17.92 24.91
C LYS A 292 11.33 -17.50 26.09
N PRO A 293 10.20 -16.78 25.90
CA PRO A 293 9.33 -16.41 27.02
C PRO A 293 8.79 -17.64 27.79
N GLN A 294 8.37 -18.68 27.07
CA GLN A 294 7.86 -19.91 27.69
C GLN A 294 8.97 -20.72 28.36
N ALA A 295 10.17 -20.76 27.78
CA ALA A 295 11.32 -21.43 28.39
C ALA A 295 11.74 -20.79 29.71
N LEU A 296 11.72 -19.45 29.79
CA LEU A 296 12.00 -18.71 31.02
C LEU A 296 10.97 -19.05 32.12
N LEU A 297 9.68 -19.09 31.79
CA LEU A 297 8.62 -19.44 32.76
C LEU A 297 8.76 -20.86 33.34
N ARG A 298 9.40 -21.79 32.62
CA ARG A 298 9.66 -23.16 33.10
C ARG A 298 10.93 -23.30 33.93
N SER A 299 11.79 -22.29 33.89
CA SER A 299 13.12 -22.32 34.51
C SER A 299 13.17 -21.66 35.89
N GLY A 300 12.05 -21.06 36.34
CA GLY A 300 11.82 -20.55 37.69
C GLY A 300 10.68 -21.30 38.38
#